data_AF-A0A6C0CYF6-F1
#
_entry.id   AF-A0A6C0CYF6-F1
#
_cell.length_a   1.000
_cell.length_b   1.000
_cell.length_c   1.000
_cell.angle_alpha   90.00
_cell.angle_beta   90.00
_cell.angle_gamma   90.00
#
_symmetry.space_group_name_H-M   'P 1'
#
loop_
_entity.id
_entity.type
_entity.pdbx_description
1 polymer ?
#
loop_
_entity_poly.entity_id
_entity_poly.type
_entity_poly.pdbx_seq_one_letter_code
_entity_poly.pdbx_strand_id
1 'polypeptide(L)'
;MTSLIEHIKELTIFYINTNYDHYLKQIEKDKLDDKDIDEYVNKTYYEKREDAITFIKQSLKTILKDEYPGDSNVMLIINSETDHDKIISNISFHIKLKNK
;
A
#
# COMPACT_ATOMS: atom_id res chain seq x y z
N MET A 1 -18.69 8.79 -7.49
CA MET A 1 -17.59 9.52 -6.85
C MET A 1 -16.89 8.53 -5.94
N THR A 2 -15.68 8.13 -6.31
CA THR A 2 -14.83 7.25 -5.51
C THR A 2 -14.55 7.94 -4.18
N SER A 3 -14.75 7.25 -3.06
CA SER A 3 -14.53 7.85 -1.74
C SER A 3 -13.03 8.07 -1.48
N LEU A 4 -12.67 9.05 -0.67
CA LEU A 4 -11.29 9.27 -0.23
C LEU A 4 -10.64 8.00 0.35
N ILE A 5 -11.44 7.16 1.00
CA ILE A 5 -11.03 5.86 1.55
C ILE A 5 -10.59 4.91 0.43
N GLU A 6 -11.33 4.86 -0.67
CA GLU A 6 -10.98 4.02 -1.82
C GLU A 6 -9.65 4.46 -2.44
N HIS A 7 -9.41 5.77 -2.60
CA HIS A 7 -8.11 6.26 -3.07
C HIS A 7 -6.96 5.91 -2.12
N ILE A 8 -7.16 6.03 -0.80
CA ILE A 8 -6.14 5.62 0.18
C ILE A 8 -5.83 4.14 0.05
N LYS A 9 -6.86 3.28 -0.12
CA LYS A 9 -6.69 1.84 -0.30
C LYS A 9 -5.93 1.50 -1.58
N GLU A 10 -6.31 2.10 -2.70
CA GLU A 10 -5.65 1.91 -4.00
C GLU A 10 -4.18 2.34 -3.95
N LEU A 11 -3.89 3.50 -3.35
CA LEU A 11 -2.52 4.00 -3.21
C LEU A 11 -1.68 3.12 -2.29
N THR A 12 -2.27 2.56 -1.23
CA THR A 12 -1.60 1.61 -0.34
C THR A 12 -1.22 0.32 -1.08
N ILE A 13 -2.16 -0.22 -1.86
CA ILE A 13 -1.92 -1.40 -2.70
C ILE A 13 -0.82 -1.11 -3.74
N PHE A 14 -0.88 0.06 -4.38
CA PHE A 14 0.12 0.46 -5.37
C PHE A 14 1.52 0.60 -4.76
N TYR A 15 1.63 1.23 -3.60
CA TYR A 15 2.89 1.40 -2.89
C TYR A 15 3.57 0.07 -2.58
N ILE A 16 2.82 -0.90 -2.04
CA ILE A 16 3.37 -2.21 -1.69
C ILE A 16 3.77 -3.01 -2.93
N ASN A 17 2.92 -3.04 -3.97
CA ASN A 17 3.27 -3.71 -5.23
C ASN A 17 4.55 -3.13 -5.84
N THR A 18 4.65 -1.79 -5.89
CA THR A 18 5.84 -1.13 -6.44
C THR A 18 7.08 -1.49 -5.62
N ASN A 19 6.98 -1.44 -4.29
CA ASN A 19 8.09 -1.86 -3.43
C ASN A 19 8.45 -3.34 -3.66
N TYR A 20 7.47 -4.23 -3.82
CA TYR A 20 7.70 -5.65 -4.10
C TYR A 20 8.45 -5.85 -5.43
N ASP A 21 8.01 -5.21 -6.51
CA ASP A 21 8.68 -5.28 -7.81
C ASP A 21 10.13 -4.75 -7.74
N HIS A 22 10.34 -3.68 -6.96
CA HIS A 22 11.69 -3.16 -6.70
C HIS A 22 12.55 -4.14 -5.89
N TYR A 23 11.98 -4.78 -4.87
CA TYR A 23 12.68 -5.76 -4.05
C TYR A 23 13.10 -6.98 -4.87
N LEU A 24 12.20 -7.52 -5.71
CA LEU A 24 12.50 -8.62 -6.63
C LEU A 24 13.69 -8.30 -7.55
N LYS A 25 13.71 -7.08 -8.12
CA LYS A 25 14.83 -6.60 -8.95
C LYS A 25 16.14 -6.49 -8.16
N GLN A 26 16.09 -6.06 -6.91
CA GLN A 26 17.29 -5.92 -6.07
C GLN A 26 17.93 -7.27 -5.71
N ILE A 27 17.12 -8.31 -5.54
CA ILE A 27 17.58 -9.66 -5.20
C ILE A 27 17.73 -10.57 -6.43
N GLU A 28 17.54 -10.02 -7.63
CA GLU A 28 17.61 -10.72 -8.92
C GLU A 28 16.74 -11.99 -8.96
N LYS A 29 15.52 -11.90 -8.39
CA LYS A 29 14.53 -12.98 -8.43
C LYS A 29 13.30 -12.55 -9.20
N ASP A 30 12.72 -13.49 -9.95
CA ASP A 30 11.45 -13.28 -10.65
C ASP A 30 10.23 -13.38 -9.72
N LYS A 31 10.35 -14.15 -8.63
CA LYS A 31 9.28 -14.33 -7.64
C LYS A 31 9.81 -14.76 -6.26
N LEU A 32 8.97 -14.55 -5.25
CA LEU A 32 9.12 -15.13 -3.91
C LEU A 32 8.14 -16.30 -3.73
N ASP A 33 8.45 -17.17 -2.78
CA ASP A 33 7.51 -18.19 -2.31
C ASP A 33 6.37 -17.55 -1.50
N ASP A 34 5.22 -18.21 -1.46
CA ASP A 34 3.99 -17.67 -0.85
C ASP A 34 4.18 -17.19 0.60
N LYS A 35 4.99 -17.90 1.39
CA LYS A 35 5.30 -17.54 2.78
C LYS A 35 6.14 -16.26 2.86
N ASP A 36 7.14 -16.14 2.00
CA ASP A 36 8.03 -14.98 1.93
C ASP A 36 7.28 -13.73 1.43
N ILE A 37 6.26 -13.92 0.57
CA ILE A 37 5.36 -12.84 0.15
C ILE A 37 4.58 -12.30 1.35
N ASP A 38 3.98 -13.17 2.16
CA ASP A 38 3.21 -12.75 3.33
C ASP A 38 4.08 -11.98 4.33
N GLU A 39 5.29 -12.47 4.57
CA GLU A 39 6.25 -11.80 5.45
C GLU A 39 6.68 -10.44 4.88
N TYR A 40 6.98 -10.37 3.58
CA TYR A 40 7.35 -9.13 2.92
C TYR A 40 6.25 -8.07 2.96
N VAL A 41 5.00 -8.46 2.68
CA VAL A 41 3.86 -7.53 2.69
C VAL A 41 3.62 -6.99 4.09
N ASN A 42 3.61 -7.86 5.11
CA ASN A 42 3.50 -7.44 6.51
C ASN A 42 4.63 -6.47 6.88
N LYS A 43 5.87 -6.84 6.58
CA LYS A 43 7.04 -6.01 6.86
C LYS A 43 6.93 -4.64 6.19
N THR A 44 6.60 -4.61 4.91
CA THR A 44 6.47 -3.36 4.14
C THR A 44 5.33 -2.50 4.68
N TYR A 45 4.19 -3.11 5.06
CA TYR A 45 3.04 -2.40 5.59
C TYR A 45 3.34 -1.72 6.93
N TYR A 46 4.01 -2.42 7.85
CA TYR A 46 4.26 -1.91 9.19
C TYR A 46 5.57 -1.13 9.32
N GLU A 47 6.68 -1.63 8.79
CA GLU A 47 8.00 -0.99 8.97
C GLU A 47 8.16 0.25 8.09
N LYS A 48 7.58 0.25 6.88
CA LYS A 48 7.62 1.41 5.98
C LYS A 48 6.33 2.23 6.05
N ARG A 49 5.59 2.15 7.16
CA ARG A 49 4.29 2.83 7.32
C ARG A 49 4.40 4.34 7.14
N GLU A 50 5.42 4.97 7.70
CA GLU A 50 5.61 6.42 7.58
C GLU A 50 5.92 6.86 6.15
N ASP A 51 6.76 6.11 5.45
CA ASP A 51 7.07 6.32 4.03
C ASP A 51 5.81 6.13 3.16
N ALA A 52 5.04 5.07 3.44
CA ALA A 52 3.78 4.81 2.76
C ALA A 52 2.78 5.95 2.96
N ILE A 53 2.62 6.43 4.20
CA ILE A 53 1.75 7.56 4.52
C ILE A 53 2.20 8.83 3.79
N THR A 54 3.51 9.08 3.73
CA THR A 54 4.07 10.23 3.00
C THR A 54 3.76 10.14 1.52
N PHE A 55 3.99 8.97 0.92
CA PHE A 55 3.64 8.69 -0.48
C PHE A 55 2.14 8.89 -0.74
N ILE A 56 1.27 8.35 0.11
CA ILE A 56 -0.20 8.45 -0.03
C ILE A 56 -0.62 9.91 0.03
N LYS A 57 -0.14 10.69 1.01
CA LYS A 57 -0.47 12.12 1.13
C LYS A 57 -0.03 12.91 -0.10
N GLN A 58 1.19 12.71 -0.58
CA GLN A 58 1.69 13.38 -1.79
C GLN A 58 0.89 13.01 -3.04
N SER A 59 0.53 11.73 -3.17
CA SER A 59 -0.28 11.24 -4.28
C SER A 59 -1.69 11.83 -4.25
N LEU A 60 -2.35 11.84 -3.08
CA LEU A 60 -3.68 12.44 -2.91
C LEU A 60 -3.68 13.94 -3.17
N LYS A 61 -2.64 14.68 -2.75
CA LYS A 61 -2.48 16.11 -3.10
C LYS A 61 -2.45 16.32 -4.61
N THR A 62 -1.80 15.42 -5.34
CA THR A 62 -1.70 15.49 -6.80
C THR A 62 -3.02 15.13 -7.49
N ILE A 63 -3.72 14.11 -6.97
CA ILE A 63 -4.98 13.60 -7.53
C ILE A 63 -6.14 14.58 -7.28
N LEU A 64 -6.32 14.99 -6.03
CA LEU A 64 -7.47 15.78 -5.58
C LEU A 64 -7.26 17.29 -5.74
N LYS A 65 -6.00 17.75 -5.80
CA LYS A 65 -5.65 19.17 -5.95
C LYS A 65 -6.39 20.04 -4.93
N ASP A 66 -7.30 20.91 -5.39
CA ASP A 66 -8.07 21.83 -4.56
C ASP A 66 -9.11 21.13 -3.67
N GLU A 67 -9.47 19.87 -4.00
CA GLU A 67 -10.37 19.03 -3.19
C GLU A 67 -9.63 18.24 -2.10
N TYR A 68 -8.31 18.44 -1.95
CA TYR A 68 -7.52 17.74 -0.95
C TYR A 68 -7.95 18.16 0.48
N PRO A 69 -8.39 17.22 1.33
CA PRO A 69 -8.98 17.54 2.63
C PRO A 69 -7.96 17.95 3.70
N GLY A 70 -6.66 17.96 3.38
CA GLY A 70 -5.58 18.24 4.32
C GLY A 70 -4.98 17.00 4.98
N ASP A 71 -3.71 17.11 5.37
CA ASP A 71 -2.91 15.98 5.87
C ASP A 71 -3.48 15.37 7.17
N SER A 72 -4.06 16.20 8.04
CA SER A 72 -4.67 15.76 9.29
C SER A 72 -5.88 14.87 9.05
N ASN A 73 -6.73 15.22 8.09
CA ASN A 73 -7.93 14.44 7.75
C ASN A 73 -7.54 13.10 7.10
N VAL A 74 -6.56 13.10 6.19
CA VAL A 74 -6.02 11.86 5.62
C VAL A 74 -5.43 10.96 6.70
N MET A 75 -4.68 11.52 7.64
CA MET A 75 -4.08 10.76 8.74
C MET A 75 -5.16 10.15 9.65
N LEU A 76 -6.23 10.89 9.94
CA LEU A 76 -7.34 10.42 10.75
C LEU A 76 -8.02 9.22 10.07
N ILE A 77 -8.24 9.28 8.76
CA ILE A 77 -8.81 8.18 7.99
C ILE A 77 -7.89 6.95 8.02
N ILE A 78 -6.60 7.12 7.73
CA ILE A 78 -5.61 6.02 7.75
C ILE A 78 -5.55 5.35 9.12
N ASN A 79 -5.62 6.13 10.20
CA ASN A 79 -5.61 5.59 11.56
C ASN A 79 -6.97 5.00 12.00
N SER A 80 -8.07 5.43 11.38
CA SER A 80 -9.41 4.91 11.66
C SER A 80 -9.73 3.62 10.91
N GLU A 81 -8.94 3.27 9.89
CA GLU A 81 -9.13 2.05 9.11
C GLU A 81 -8.79 0.82 9.98
N THR A 82 -9.81 0.09 10.42
CA THR A 82 -9.63 -1.09 11.29
C THR A 82 -9.26 -2.37 10.53
N ASP A 83 -9.39 -2.36 9.20
CA ASP A 83 -9.26 -3.53 8.33
C ASP A 83 -7.82 -3.76 7.82
N HIS A 84 -6.80 -3.38 8.59
CA HIS A 84 -5.39 -3.53 8.21
C HIS A 84 -5.04 -4.97 7.78
N ASP A 85 -5.47 -5.97 8.55
CA ASP A 85 -5.23 -7.39 8.25
C ASP A 85 -5.87 -7.82 6.92
N LYS A 86 -7.05 -7.29 6.62
CA LYS A 86 -7.76 -7.57 5.37
C LYS A 86 -7.05 -6.93 4.18
N ILE A 87 -6.51 -5.72 4.34
CA ILE A 87 -5.71 -5.05 3.33
C ILE A 87 -4.44 -5.87 3.05
N ILE A 88 -3.71 -6.26 4.09
CA ILE A 88 -2.50 -7.09 3.99
C ILE A 88 -2.83 -8.41 3.27
N SER A 89 -3.85 -9.12 3.73
CA SER A 89 -4.27 -10.40 3.14
C SER A 89 -4.64 -10.27 1.65
N ASN A 90 -5.40 -9.24 1.29
CA ASN A 90 -5.76 -8.98 -0.10
C ASN A 90 -4.52 -8.71 -0.96
N ILE A 91 -3.60 -7.87 -0.48
CA ILE A 91 -2.36 -7.54 -1.21
C ILE A 91 -1.51 -8.80 -1.42
N SER A 92 -1.28 -9.58 -0.36
CA SER A 92 -0.56 -10.85 -0.46
C SER A 92 -1.19 -11.79 -1.47
N PHE A 93 -2.51 -11.94 -1.44
CA PHE A 93 -3.23 -12.79 -2.39
C PHE A 93 -3.06 -12.30 -3.83
N HIS A 94 -3.16 -11.00 -4.09
CA HIS A 94 -2.97 -10.43 -5.42
C HIS A 94 -1.54 -10.63 -5.95
N ILE A 95 -0.52 -10.46 -5.10
CA ILE A 95 0.88 -10.71 -5.49
C ILE A 95 1.09 -12.19 -5.82
N LYS A 96 0.57 -13.10 -4.98
CA LYS A 96 0.62 -14.55 -5.23
C LYS A 96 -0.05 -14.95 -6.54
N LEU A 97 -1.18 -14.32 -6.89
CA LEU A 97 -1.85 -14.56 -8.17
C LEU A 97 -1.01 -14.08 -9.36
N LYS A 98 -0.31 -12.94 -9.25
CA LYS A 98 0.58 -12.46 -10.31
C LYS A 98 1.82 -13.34 -10.53
N ASN A 99 2.27 -14.05 -9.49
CA ASN A 99 3.46 -14.91 -9.54
C ASN A 99 3.21 -16.33 -10.08
N LYS A 100 1.96 -16.66 -10.41
CA LYS A 100 1.55 -17.93 -11.01
C LYS A 100 1.57 -17.85 -12.54
#